data_AF-A0A7C7X905-F1
#
_entry.id   AF-A0A7C7X905-F1
#
_cell.length_a   1.000
_cell.length_b   1.000
_cell.length_c   1.000
_cell.angle_alpha   90.00
_cell.angle_beta   90.00
_cell.angle_gamma   90.00
#
_symmetry.space_group_name_H-M   'P 1'
#
loop_
_entity.id
_entity.type
_entity.pdbx_description
1 polymer ?
#
loop_
_entity_poly.entity_id
_entity_poly.type
_entity_poly.pdbx_seq_one_letter_code
_entity_poly.pdbx_strand_id
1 'polypeptide(L)' 'MCINGVTAYSVASGDLVIIVSYAVYEESELSDHTPRVYRVDELNRILE' A
#
# COMPACT_ATOMS: atom_id res chain seq x y z
N MET A 1 -3.55 10.72 4.15
CA MET A 1 -4.03 9.88 3.03
C MET A 1 -5.38 10.43 2.55
N CYS A 2 -5.72 10.29 1.26
CA CYS A 2 -7.01 10.73 0.72
C CYS A 2 -7.57 9.65 -0.22
N ILE A 3 -8.83 9.25 -0.03
CA ILE A 3 -9.55 8.32 -0.91
C ILE A 3 -10.63 9.12 -1.65
N ASN A 4 -10.59 9.04 -2.98
CA ASN A 4 -11.46 9.81 -3.86
C ASN A 4 -12.38 8.92 -4.69
N GLY A 5 -13.41 9.52 -5.29
CA GLY A 5 -14.29 8.86 -6.23
C GLY A 5 -15.19 7.81 -5.57
N VAL A 6 -15.58 6.78 -6.33
CA VAL A 6 -16.53 5.75 -5.88
C VAL A 6 -16.02 4.91 -4.71
N THR A 7 -14.69 4.81 -4.54
CA THR A 7 -14.09 4.08 -3.43
C THR A 7 -14.32 4.79 -2.09
N ALA A 8 -14.57 6.10 -2.09
CA ALA A 8 -14.83 6.88 -0.87
C ALA A 8 -16.17 6.50 -0.19
N TYR A 9 -17.08 5.81 -0.89
CA TYR A 9 -18.30 5.28 -0.27
C TYR A 9 -18.03 4.04 0.60
N SER A 10 -16.91 3.36 0.36
CA SER A 10 -16.58 2.09 1.00
C SER A 10 -15.58 2.23 2.16
N VAL A 11 -15.11 3.45 2.43
CA VAL A 11 -14.09 3.73 3.45
C VAL A 11 -14.42 5.04 4.17
N ALA A 12 -14.40 5.03 5.49
CA ALA A 12 -14.60 6.22 6.33
C ALA A 12 -13.27 6.85 6.76
N SER A 13 -13.33 8.12 7.18
CA SER A 13 -12.18 8.78 7.79
C SER A 13 -11.82 8.07 9.10
N GLY A 14 -10.56 7.62 9.22
CA GLY A 14 -10.05 6.91 10.39
C GLY A 14 -9.99 5.39 10.21
N ASP A 15 -10.52 4.84 9.12
CA ASP A 15 -10.35 3.43 8.81
C ASP A 15 -8.87 3.10 8.57
N LEU A 16 -8.42 1.99 9.14
CA LEU A 16 -7.11 1.42 8.85
C LEU A 16 -7.17 0.67 7.51
N VAL A 17 -6.26 1.01 6.60
CA VAL A 17 -6.21 0.45 5.24
C VAL A 17 -4.82 -0.04 4.88
N ILE A 18 -4.75 -0.98 3.94
CA ILE A 18 -3.50 -1.46 3.33
C ILE A 18 -3.51 -1.05 1.86
N ILE A 19 -2.42 -0.42 1.41
CA ILE A 19 -2.20 -0.08 -0.01
C ILE A 19 -1.20 -1.07 -0.57
N VAL A 20 -1.56 -1.74 -1.67
CA VAL A 20 -0.69 -2.70 -2.37
C VAL A 20 -0.60 -2.31 -3.84
N SER A 21 0.61 -2.38 -4.39
CA SER A 21 0.86 -2.30 -5.82
C SER A 21 1.41 -3.62 -6.33
N TYR A 22 1.02 -4.02 -7.53
CA TYR A 22 1.53 -5.21 -8.21
C TYR A 22 2.27 -4.78 -9.46
N ALA A 23 3.27 -5.56 -9.85
CA ALA A 23 3.98 -5.41 -11.11
C ALA A 23 4.15 -6.79 -11.76
N VAL A 24 4.31 -6.79 -13.07
CA VAL A 24 4.62 -8.01 -13.84
C VAL A 24 6.14 -8.12 -13.92
N TYR A 25 6.63 -9.33 -13.66
CA TYR A 25 8.04 -9.67 -13.70
C TYR A 25 8.23 -10.90 -14.58
N GLU A 26 9.38 -10.99 -15.23
CA GLU A 26 9.87 -12.23 -15.81
C GLU A 26 10.35 -13.17 -14.69
N GLU A 27 10.32 -14.48 -14.93
CA GLU A 27 10.73 -15.48 -13.94
C GLU A 27 12.16 -15.24 -13.41
N SER A 28 13.07 -14.79 -14.27
CA SER A 28 14.46 -14.48 -13.90
C SER A 28 14.59 -13.28 -12.96
N GLU A 29 13.58 -12.41 -12.88
CA GLU A 29 13.60 -11.23 -12.01
C GLU A 29 13.06 -11.55 -10.61
N LEU A 30 12.30 -12.65 -10.47
CA LEU A 30 11.65 -13.03 -9.20
C LEU A 30 12.64 -13.46 -8.12
N SER A 31 13.78 -14.05 -8.50
CA SER A 31 14.77 -14.54 -7.52
C SER A 31 15.40 -13.42 -6.69
N ASP A 32 15.52 -12.22 -7.28
CA ASP A 32 16.12 -11.05 -6.64
C ASP A 32 15.05 -10.04 -6.20
N HIS A 33 13.79 -10.29 -6.53
CA HIS A 33 12.70 -9.38 -6.17
C HIS A 33 12.44 -9.40 -4.66
N THR A 34 12.62 -8.25 -4.01
CA THR A 34 12.20 -8.02 -2.63
C THR A 34 11.15 -6.90 -2.62
N PRO A 35 9.89 -7.17 -2.25
CA PRO A 35 8.87 -6.13 -2.16
C PRO A 35 9.26 -5.13 -1.07
N ARG A 36 9.01 -3.84 -1.32
CA ARG A 36 9.17 -2.81 -0.30
C ARG A 36 7.91 -2.75 0.55
N VAL A 37 8.06 -3.02 1.83
CA VAL A 37 6.97 -2.91 2.81
C VAL A 37 7.28 -1.74 3.71
N TYR A 38 6.38 -0.74 3.73
CA TYR A 38 6.48 0.39 4.64
C TYR A 38 5.44 0.26 5.73
N ARG A 39 5.88 0.28 6.98
CA ARG A 39 4.99 0.40 8.14
C ARG A 39 4.91 1.86 8.54
N VAL A 40 3.71 2.32 8.87
CA VAL A 40 3.47 3.69 9.28
C VAL A 40 2.82 3.77 10.66
N ASP A 41 2.96 4.91 11.32
CA ASP A 41 2.24 5.22 12.55
C ASP A 41 0.81 5.74 12.27
N GLU A 42 0.07 6.03 13.35
CA GLU A 42 -1.29 6.59 13.33
C GLU A 42 -1.38 7.95 12.61
N LEU A 43 -0.26 8.65 12.45
CA LEU A 43 -0.15 9.92 11.73
C LEU A 43 0.35 9.75 10.29
N ASN A 44 0.41 8.50 9.80
CA ASN A 44 0.93 8.10 8.48
C ASN A 44 2.42 8.43 8.26
N ARG A 45 3.24 8.45 9.31
CA ARG A 45 4.70 8.64 9.22
C ARG A 45 5.39 7.28 9.15
N ILE A 46 6.39 7.15 8.28
CA ILE A 46 7.15 5.90 8.07
C ILE A 46 7.93 5.55 9.34
N LEU A 47 7.84 4.28 9.75
CA LEU A 47 8.59 3.69 10.85
C LEU A 47 9.75 2.82 10.34
N GLU A 48 9.45 1.88 9.43
CA GLU A 48 10.39 0.98 8.74
C GLU A 48 9.89 0.64 7.34
#